data_AF-A0A836XHJ3-F1
#
_entry.id   AF-A0A836XHJ3-F1
#
_cell.length_a   1.000
_cell.length_b   1.000
_cell.length_c   1.000
_cell.angle_alpha   90.00
_cell.angle_beta   90.00
_cell.angle_gamma   90.00
#
_symmetry.space_group_name_H-M   'P 1'
#
loop_
_entity.id
_entity.type
_entity.pdbx_description
1 polymer ?
#
loop_
_entity_poly.entity_id
_entity_poly.type
_entity_poly.pdbx_seq_one_letter_code
_entity_poly.pdbx_strand_id
1 'polypeptide(L)' 'MLAVEPKEMLHPGSFAKLGHDIADYNEPDALIALLVEHPEVMNRPLIVHGDRAVIARPSERVEEILD' A
#
# COMPACT_ATOMS: atom_id res chain seq x y z
N MET A 1 6.96 10.78 1.38
CA MET A 1 7.42 9.64 2.18
C MET A 1 6.20 8.97 2.77
N LEU A 2 6.01 7.71 2.42
CA LEU A 2 5.00 6.85 3.01
C LEU A 2 5.71 6.02 4.08
N ALA A 3 5.36 6.22 5.35
CA ALA A 3 6.03 5.56 6.48
C ALA A 3 5.25 4.32 6.93
N VAL A 4 5.14 3.33 6.03
CA VAL A 4 4.46 2.05 6.30
C VAL A 4 5.34 0.89 5.86
N GLU A 5 5.14 -0.26 6.47
CA GLU A 5 5.82 -1.48 6.01
C GLU A 5 5.31 -1.89 4.61
N PRO A 6 6.14 -2.49 3.75
CA PRO A 6 5.76 -2.96 2.41
C PRO A 6 4.45 -3.77 2.40
N LYS A 7 4.27 -4.67 3.39
CA LYS A 7 3.05 -5.47 3.58
C LYS A 7 1.78 -4.65 3.80
N GLU A 8 1.90 -3.47 4.40
CA GLU A 8 0.76 -2.58 4.66
C GLU A 8 0.29 -1.88 3.39
N MET A 9 1.07 -1.91 2.32
CA MET A 9 0.65 -1.45 1.01
C MET A 9 -0.30 -2.43 0.32
N LEU A 10 -0.39 -3.67 0.78
CA LEU A 10 -1.19 -4.73 0.15
C LEU A 10 -2.54 -4.89 0.84
N HIS A 11 -3.60 -4.90 0.03
CA HIS A 11 -4.96 -5.17 0.45
C HIS A 11 -5.13 -6.68 0.70
N PRO A 12 -5.33 -7.14 1.94
CA PRO A 12 -5.29 -8.57 2.28
C PRO A 12 -6.27 -9.41 1.46
N GLY A 13 -7.49 -8.90 1.23
CA GLY A 13 -8.52 -9.62 0.48
C GLY A 13 -8.28 -9.65 -1.04
N SER A 14 -7.54 -8.70 -1.60
CA SER A 14 -7.20 -8.70 -3.03
C SER A 14 -5.95 -9.53 -3.27
N PHE A 15 -4.94 -9.37 -2.42
CA PHE A 15 -3.69 -10.11 -2.48
C PHE A 15 -3.92 -11.62 -2.30
N ALA A 16 -4.79 -12.02 -1.35
CA ALA A 16 -5.13 -13.43 -1.13
C ALA A 16 -5.70 -14.15 -2.37
N LYS A 17 -6.26 -13.42 -3.34
CA LYS A 17 -6.81 -14.01 -4.58
C LYS A 17 -5.73 -14.37 -5.60
N LEU A 18 -4.54 -13.79 -5.49
CA LEU A 18 -3.45 -14.09 -6.41
C LEU A 18 -2.76 -15.42 -6.04
N GLY A 19 -2.89 -15.89 -4.80
CA GLY A 19 -2.29 -17.15 -4.36
C GLY A 19 -0.76 -17.11 -4.19
N HIS A 20 -0.18 -15.91 -4.08
CA HIS A 20 1.25 -15.72 -3.77
C HIS A 20 1.47 -15.59 -2.25
N ASP A 21 2.71 -15.82 -1.82
CA ASP A 21 3.14 -15.51 -0.46
C ASP A 21 3.60 -14.04 -0.38
N ILE A 22 3.19 -13.35 0.69
CA ILE A 22 3.62 -11.97 0.94
C ILE A 22 5.13 -11.91 1.23
N ALA A 23 5.72 -13.01 1.71
CA ALA A 23 7.16 -13.11 1.97
C ALA A 23 8.02 -12.95 0.70
N ASP A 24 7.45 -13.18 -0.48
CA ASP A 24 8.14 -13.01 -1.77
C ASP A 24 8.30 -11.53 -2.16
N TYR A 25 7.58 -10.61 -1.49
CA TYR A 25 7.51 -9.18 -1.83
C TYR A 25 8.06 -8.27 -0.73
N ASN A 26 9.04 -8.78 0.04
CA ASN A 26 9.73 -7.98 1.06
C ASN A 26 10.69 -6.94 0.47
N GLU A 27 11.16 -7.16 -0.76
CA GLU A 27 12.04 -6.22 -1.46
C GLU A 27 11.22 -5.16 -2.19
N PRO A 28 11.61 -3.86 -2.13
CA PRO A 28 10.87 -2.77 -2.76
C PRO A 28 10.60 -2.98 -4.25
N ASP A 29 11.59 -3.47 -5.01
CA ASP A 29 11.45 -3.67 -6.46
C ASP A 29 10.44 -4.77 -6.80
N ALA A 30 10.44 -5.86 -6.02
CA ALA A 30 9.47 -6.95 -6.18
C ALA A 30 8.05 -6.48 -5.86
N LEU A 31 7.90 -5.70 -4.78
CA LEU A 31 6.60 -5.12 -4.42
C LEU A 31 6.11 -4.15 -5.50
N ILE A 32 6.98 -3.27 -6.03
CA ILE A 32 6.61 -2.34 -7.09
C ILE A 32 6.16 -3.09 -8.34
N ALA A 33 6.91 -4.13 -8.76
CA ALA A 33 6.54 -4.94 -9.91
C ALA A 33 5.14 -5.58 -9.73
N LEU A 34 4.87 -6.15 -8.54
CA LEU A 34 3.57 -6.69 -8.19
C LEU A 34 2.45 -5.63 -8.27
N LEU A 35 2.67 -4.44 -7.70
CA LEU A 35 1.67 -3.37 -7.68
C LEU A 35 1.40 -2.80 -9.08
N VAL A 36 2.39 -2.83 -9.97
CA VAL A 36 2.23 -2.43 -11.38
C VAL A 36 1.46 -3.49 -12.17
N GLU A 37 1.74 -4.77 -11.94
CA GLU A 37 1.04 -5.88 -12.59
C GLU A 37 -0.41 -6.04 -12.07
N HIS A 38 -0.61 -5.84 -10.77
CA HIS A 38 -1.87 -6.06 -10.06
C HIS A 38 -2.28 -4.85 -9.21
N PRO A 39 -2.63 -3.70 -9.82
CA PRO A 39 -2.95 -2.47 -9.09
C PRO A 39 -4.14 -2.61 -8.11
N GLU A 40 -5.02 -3.60 -8.32
CA GLU A 40 -6.12 -3.94 -7.42
C GLU A 40 -5.68 -4.47 -6.05
N VAL A 41 -4.43 -4.95 -5.92
CA VAL A 41 -3.87 -5.38 -4.63
C VAL A 41 -3.35 -4.23 -3.80
N MET A 42 -3.24 -3.02 -4.34
CA MET A 42 -2.80 -1.87 -3.56
C MET A 42 -3.89 -1.42 -2.58
N ASN A 43 -3.51 -1.20 -1.32
CA ASN A 43 -4.35 -0.55 -0.32
C ASN A 43 -4.65 0.89 -0.74
N ARG A 44 -5.93 1.21 -0.75
CA ARG A 44 -6.47 2.52 -1.12
C ARG A 44 -7.61 2.88 -0.20
N PRO A 45 -7.84 4.16 0.14
CA PRO A 45 -7.24 5.35 -0.47
C PRO A 45 -5.81 5.63 0.01
N LEU A 46 -4.91 6.00 -0.91
CA LEU A 46 -3.58 6.56 -0.63
C LEU A 46 -3.65 8.06 -0.86
N ILE A 47 -3.41 8.86 0.17
CA ILE A 47 -3.43 10.32 0.08
C ILE A 47 -1.99 10.81 0.12
N VAL A 48 -1.66 11.76 -0.76
CA VAL A 48 -0.34 12.41 -0.84
C VAL A 48 -0.54 13.90 -0.56
N HIS A 49 0.18 14.44 0.41
CA HIS A 49 0.18 15.86 0.77
C HIS A 49 1.63 16.35 0.86
N GLY A 50 2.05 17.15 -0.12
CA GLY A 50 3.43 17.60 -0.25
C GLY A 50 4.40 16.42 -0.38
N ASP A 51 5.31 16.32 0.58
CA ASP A 51 6.30 15.26 0.69
C ASP A 51 5.87 14.12 1.63
N ARG A 52 4.61 14.06 2.08
CA ARG A 52 4.07 13.01 2.95
C ARG A 52 2.95 12.22 2.27
N ALA A 53 2.76 10.97 2.66
CA ALA A 53 1.67 10.14 2.18
C ALA A 53 1.14 9.21 3.28
N VAL A 54 -0.17 8.90 3.22
CA VAL A 54 -0.84 7.99 4.16
C VAL A 54 -1.81 7.07 3.43
N ILE A 55 -1.88 5.82 3.87
CA ILE A 55 -2.96 4.90 3.49
C ILE A 55 -4.14 5.18 4.41
N ALA A 56 -5.15 5.89 3.91
CA ALA A 56 -6.31 6.34 4.67
C ALA A 56 -7.37 5.22 4.80
N ARG A 57 -6.97 4.14 5.45
CA ARG A 57 -7.84 3.06 5.92
C ARG A 57 -7.73 2.98 7.45
N PRO A 58 -8.72 3.47 8.21
CA PRO A 58 -9.95 4.13 7.77
C PRO A 58 -9.73 5.57 7.25
N SER A 59 -10.75 6.17 6.62
CA SER A 59 -10.62 7.43 5.84
C SER A 59 -10.15 8.63 6.65
N GLU A 60 -10.50 8.68 7.93
CA GLU A 60 -10.13 9.72 8.90
C GLU A 60 -8.62 9.86 9.09
N ARG A 61 -7.83 8.82 8.78
CA ARG A 61 -6.36 8.89 8.79
C ARG A 61 -5.79 9.94 7.83
N VAL A 62 -6.59 10.46 6.90
CA VAL A 62 -6.19 11.63 6.11
C VAL A 62 -5.78 12.82 6.99
N GLU A 63 -6.40 12.98 8.16
CA GLU A 63 -6.08 14.03 9.12
C GLU A 63 -4.62 13.95 9.63
N GLU A 64 -3.97 12.78 9.53
CA GLU A 64 -2.55 12.60 9.91
C GLU A 64 -1.59 13.41 9.02
N ILE A 65 -2.02 13.84 7.82
CA ILE A 65 -1.15 14.53 6.84
C ILE A 65 -1.63 15.93 6.46
N LEU A 66 -2.77 16.38 7.00
CA LEU A 66 -3.33 17.72 6.78
C LEU A 66 -2.78 18.64 7.87
N ASP A 67 -1.84 19.53 7.50
CA ASP A 67 -1.36 20.60 8.38
C ASP A 67 -2.33 21.79 8.40
#